data_AF-A0A948E8K0-F1
#
_entry.id   AF-A0A948E8K0-F1
#
_cell.length_a   1.000
_cell.length_b   1.000
_cell.length_c   1.000
_cell.angle_alpha   90.00
_cell.angle_beta   90.00
_cell.angle_gamma   90.00
#
_symmetry.space_group_name_H-M   'P 1'
#
loop_
_entity.id
_entity.type
_entity.pdbx_description
1 polymer ?
#
loop_
_entity_poly.entity_id
_entity_poly.type
_entity_poly.pdbx_seq_one_letter_code
_entity_poly.pdbx_strand_id
1 'polypeptide(L)'
;DFYKDHPNNQMVLSGYVMYMIGYCNYRLGPGNFFLFPPDHEKDLSYVQNAYLIFKVFFQRYPQSAYMKKALKYYKYSLGKLSRHEMYVAKFYLKKKKPKGAKLRLEYLVRSYPDAPNAPSAALLLGNLYAKDGEYTKASTILKTVLKKYAGKKEAREALSALAKLKGPKEK
;
A
#
# COMPACT_ATOMS: atom_id res chain seq x y z
N ASP A 1 -19.48 9.39 -21.54
CA ASP A 1 -18.31 9.59 -20.66
C ASP A 1 -17.37 10.53 -21.39
N PHE A 2 -17.26 11.79 -20.97
CA PHE A 2 -16.59 12.85 -21.75
C PHE A 2 -15.19 12.46 -22.22
N TYR A 3 -14.45 11.73 -21.39
CA TYR A 3 -13.12 11.22 -21.71
C TYR A 3 -13.10 10.28 -22.93
N LYS A 4 -14.12 9.42 -23.05
CA LYS A 4 -14.24 8.45 -24.15
C LYS A 4 -14.81 9.09 -25.41
N ASP A 5 -15.77 10.00 -25.23
CA ASP A 5 -16.53 10.57 -26.33
C ASP A 5 -15.78 11.73 -27.03
N HIS A 6 -14.76 12.31 -26.38
CA HIS A 6 -14.02 13.48 -26.89
C HIS A 6 -12.47 13.30 -26.82
N PRO A 7 -11.89 12.28 -27.47
CA PRO A 7 -10.48 11.94 -27.31
C PRO A 7 -9.50 13.03 -27.78
N ASN A 8 -9.88 13.84 -28.77
CA ASN A 8 -9.04 14.90 -29.34
C ASN A 8 -9.21 16.26 -28.65
N ASN A 9 -10.06 16.35 -27.62
CA ASN A 9 -10.23 17.60 -26.88
C ASN A 9 -8.95 17.94 -26.10
N GLN A 10 -8.52 19.21 -26.13
CA GLN A 10 -7.31 19.67 -25.44
C GLN A 10 -7.29 19.34 -23.94
N MET A 11 -8.45 19.32 -23.28
CA MET A 11 -8.58 18.95 -21.87
C MET A 11 -8.35 17.44 -21.62
N VAL A 12 -8.68 16.61 -22.62
CA VAL A 12 -8.38 15.17 -22.58
C VAL A 12 -6.91 14.94 -22.88
N LEU A 13 -6.35 15.61 -23.89
CA LEU A 13 -4.94 15.49 -24.28
C LEU A 13 -3.97 16.01 -23.20
N SER A 14 -4.33 17.10 -22.50
CA SER A 14 -3.55 17.64 -21.37
C SER A 14 -3.62 16.80 -20.09
N GLY A 15 -4.48 15.78 -20.06
CA GLY A 15 -4.75 14.94 -18.89
C GLY A 15 -5.64 15.61 -17.83
N TYR A 16 -6.14 16.84 -18.06
CA TYR A 16 -6.99 17.55 -17.11
C TYR A 16 -8.22 16.75 -16.69
N VAL A 17 -8.95 16.18 -17.67
CA VAL A 17 -10.17 15.41 -17.41
C VAL A 17 -9.88 14.24 -16.47
N MET A 18 -8.83 13.47 -16.76
CA MET A 18 -8.46 12.32 -15.96
C MET A 18 -7.96 12.70 -14.56
N TYR A 19 -7.20 13.80 -14.46
CA TYR A 19 -6.82 14.38 -13.17
C TYR A 19 -8.06 14.75 -12.34
N MET A 20 -9.07 15.39 -12.95
CA MET A 20 -10.30 15.78 -12.26
C MET A 20 -11.11 14.57 -11.80
N ILE A 21 -11.23 13.51 -12.61
CA ILE A 21 -11.89 12.27 -12.19
C ILE A 21 -11.20 11.67 -10.96
N GLY A 22 -9.86 11.61 -10.97
CA GLY A 22 -9.09 11.14 -9.82
C GLY A 22 -9.25 12.03 -8.58
N TYR A 23 -9.26 13.35 -8.78
CA TYR A 23 -9.46 14.33 -7.72
C TYR A 23 -10.85 14.25 -7.08
N CYS A 24 -11.91 14.09 -7.88
CA CYS A 24 -13.27 13.89 -7.39
C CYS A 24 -13.37 12.62 -6.54
N ASN A 25 -12.79 11.50 -6.99
CA ASN A 25 -12.74 10.28 -6.19
C ASN A 25 -11.96 10.49 -4.88
N TYR A 26 -10.84 11.19 -4.91
CA TYR A 26 -10.10 11.56 -3.70
C TYR A 26 -10.95 12.39 -2.72
N ARG A 27 -11.73 13.36 -3.23
CA ARG A 27 -12.61 14.23 -2.44
C ARG A 27 -13.81 13.49 -1.84
N LEU A 28 -14.34 12.49 -2.55
CA LEU A 28 -15.45 11.65 -2.08
C LEU A 28 -15.00 10.58 -1.07
N GLY A 29 -13.70 10.27 -1.01
CA GLY A 29 -13.16 9.35 -0.03
C GLY A 29 -13.38 9.82 1.42
N PRO A 30 -13.55 8.91 2.39
CA PRO A 30 -13.88 9.27 3.76
C PRO A 30 -12.80 10.15 4.39
N GLY A 31 -13.22 11.31 4.90
CA GLY A 31 -12.38 12.19 5.72
C GLY A 31 -12.17 11.65 7.14
N ASN A 32 -11.15 12.19 7.81
CA ASN A 32 -10.95 11.94 9.23
C ASN A 32 -11.69 13.03 10.01
N PHE A 33 -12.72 12.63 10.75
CA PHE A 33 -13.49 13.53 11.61
C PHE A 33 -13.59 12.88 12.99
N PHE A 34 -13.23 13.62 14.03
CA PHE A 34 -12.95 13.07 15.36
C PHE A 34 -14.15 12.34 16.00
N LEU A 35 -15.38 12.72 15.64
CA LEU A 35 -16.60 12.07 16.15
C LEU A 35 -16.93 10.73 15.45
N PHE A 36 -16.20 10.36 14.39
CA PHE A 36 -16.43 9.13 13.62
C PHE A 36 -15.22 8.20 13.70
N PRO A 37 -15.40 6.89 13.39
CA PRO A 37 -14.28 5.97 13.26
C PRO A 37 -13.19 6.52 12.34
N PRO A 38 -11.91 6.18 12.58
CA PRO A 38 -10.82 6.58 11.72
C PRO A 38 -11.11 6.26 10.25
N ASP A 39 -10.63 7.12 9.35
CA ASP A 39 -10.87 7.02 7.91
C ASP A 39 -10.54 5.65 7.29
N HIS A 40 -9.53 4.97 7.82
CA HIS A 40 -9.09 3.65 7.40
C HIS A 40 -9.96 2.50 7.92
N GLU A 41 -11.07 2.75 8.62
CA GLU A 41 -12.05 1.73 9.02
C GLU A 41 -13.34 1.79 8.19
N LYS A 42 -13.48 2.81 7.34
CA LYS A 42 -14.64 3.08 6.50
C LYS A 42 -14.49 2.43 5.11
N ASP A 43 -15.53 2.51 4.29
CA ASP A 43 -15.47 2.10 2.87
C ASP A 43 -14.45 2.96 2.10
N LEU A 44 -13.46 2.29 1.50
CA LEU A 44 -12.36 2.90 0.78
C LEU A 44 -12.51 2.81 -0.74
N SER A 45 -13.67 2.43 -1.27
CA SER A 45 -13.91 2.30 -2.71
C SER A 45 -13.48 3.54 -3.50
N TYR A 46 -13.86 4.74 -3.05
CA TYR A 46 -13.42 6.00 -3.67
C TYR A 46 -11.91 6.24 -3.58
N VAL A 47 -11.28 5.83 -2.47
CA VAL A 47 -9.82 5.95 -2.29
C VAL A 47 -9.07 5.00 -3.23
N GLN A 48 -9.57 3.77 -3.39
CA GLN A 48 -9.05 2.79 -4.33
C GLN A 48 -9.20 3.27 -5.77
N ASN A 49 -10.37 3.79 -6.13
CA ASN A 49 -10.61 4.38 -7.45
C ASN A 49 -9.64 5.53 -7.72
N ALA A 50 -9.49 6.48 -6.79
CA ALA A 50 -8.54 7.57 -6.92
C ALA A 50 -7.10 7.06 -7.15
N TYR A 51 -6.66 6.07 -6.38
CA TYR A 51 -5.35 5.43 -6.54
C TYR A 51 -5.18 4.84 -7.96
N LEU A 52 -6.14 4.06 -8.44
CA LEU A 52 -6.10 3.42 -9.75
C LEU A 52 -6.12 4.45 -10.89
N ILE A 53 -6.97 5.47 -10.80
CA ILE A 53 -7.07 6.54 -11.78
C ILE A 53 -5.75 7.29 -11.89
N PHE A 54 -5.15 7.69 -10.77
CA PHE A 54 -3.86 8.39 -10.81
C PHE A 54 -2.73 7.52 -11.33
N LYS A 55 -2.74 6.21 -11.05
CA LYS A 55 -1.76 5.28 -11.62
C LYS A 55 -1.83 5.25 -13.15
N VAL A 56 -3.04 5.21 -13.72
CA VAL A 56 -3.22 5.26 -15.18
C VAL A 56 -2.90 6.67 -15.72
N PHE A 57 -3.20 7.74 -14.98
CA PHE A 57 -2.86 9.11 -15.35
C PHE A 57 -1.34 9.29 -15.55
N PHE A 58 -0.51 8.74 -14.65
CA PHE A 58 0.95 8.85 -14.78
C PHE A 58 1.51 8.12 -15.99
N GLN A 59 0.83 7.06 -16.46
CA GLN A 59 1.21 6.33 -17.66
C GLN A 59 0.80 7.07 -18.93
N ARG A 60 -0.41 7.66 -18.94
CA ARG A 60 -0.98 8.29 -20.13
C ARG A 60 -0.55 9.74 -20.33
N TYR A 61 -0.27 10.46 -19.24
CA TYR A 61 -0.01 11.91 -19.26
C TYR A 61 1.27 12.29 -18.51
N PRO A 62 2.44 11.70 -18.85
CA PRO A 62 3.69 11.90 -18.11
C PRO A 62 4.18 13.36 -18.12
N GLN A 63 3.80 14.16 -19.13
CA GLN A 63 4.18 15.56 -19.28
C GLN A 63 3.09 16.55 -18.83
N SER A 64 2.02 16.08 -18.21
CA SER A 64 0.91 16.96 -17.80
C SER A 64 1.33 17.98 -16.74
N ALA A 65 0.82 19.20 -16.85
CA ALA A 65 0.98 20.23 -15.82
C ALA A 65 0.40 19.81 -14.45
N TYR A 66 -0.49 18.81 -14.43
CA TYR A 66 -1.14 18.31 -13.21
C TYR A 66 -0.33 17.25 -12.45
N MET A 67 0.84 16.83 -12.96
CA MET A 67 1.66 15.75 -12.38
C MET A 67 1.93 15.91 -10.88
N LYS A 68 2.37 17.10 -10.45
CA LYS A 68 2.67 17.37 -9.03
C LYS A 68 1.42 17.25 -8.14
N LYS A 69 0.27 17.73 -8.60
CA LYS A 69 -1.00 17.66 -7.87
C LYS A 69 -1.53 16.21 -7.83
N ALA A 70 -1.49 15.50 -8.95
CA ALA A 70 -1.85 14.10 -9.04
C ALA A 70 -1.00 13.23 -8.11
N LEU A 71 0.32 13.45 -8.05
CA LEU A 71 1.23 12.73 -7.17
C LEU A 71 0.89 12.91 -5.69
N LYS A 72 0.49 14.13 -5.28
CA LYS A 72 0.04 14.40 -3.91
C LYS A 72 -1.15 13.52 -3.53
N TYR A 73 -2.19 13.50 -4.36
CA TYR A 73 -3.40 12.74 -4.07
C TYR A 73 -3.20 11.23 -4.18
N TYR A 74 -2.40 10.79 -5.16
CA TYR A 74 -1.97 9.40 -5.28
C TYR A 74 -1.28 8.91 -3.99
N LYS A 75 -0.26 9.63 -3.51
CA LYS A 75 0.48 9.25 -2.29
C LYS A 75 -0.44 9.22 -1.06
N TYR A 76 -1.37 10.15 -0.98
CA TYR A 76 -2.36 10.17 0.10
C TYR A 76 -3.26 8.93 0.06
N SER A 77 -3.83 8.60 -1.10
CA SER A 77 -4.69 7.42 -1.28
C SER A 77 -3.92 6.12 -1.00
N LEU A 78 -2.70 6.00 -1.51
CA LEU A 78 -1.80 4.88 -1.24
C LEU A 78 -1.53 4.72 0.27
N GLY A 79 -1.28 5.83 0.96
CA GLY A 79 -1.12 5.86 2.41
C GLY A 79 -2.36 5.33 3.14
N LYS A 80 -3.56 5.76 2.76
CA LYS A 80 -4.82 5.27 3.35
C LYS A 80 -5.04 3.78 3.15
N LEU A 81 -4.90 3.30 1.92
CA LEU A 81 -5.08 1.88 1.58
C LEU A 81 -4.12 1.01 2.38
N SER A 82 -2.85 1.40 2.46
CA SER A 82 -1.87 0.66 3.26
C SER A 82 -2.14 0.70 4.78
N ARG A 83 -2.72 1.79 5.31
CA ARG A 83 -3.14 1.88 6.72
C ARG A 83 -4.31 0.94 7.02
N HIS A 84 -5.29 0.87 6.12
CA HIS A 84 -6.43 -0.04 6.27
C HIS A 84 -6.00 -1.50 6.32
N GLU A 85 -5.19 -1.93 5.35
CA GLU A 85 -4.69 -3.32 5.33
C GLU A 85 -3.87 -3.66 6.57
N MET A 86 -3.03 -2.73 7.03
CA MET A 86 -2.28 -2.88 8.28
C MET A 86 -3.19 -2.96 9.51
N TYR A 87 -4.24 -2.12 9.57
CA TYR A 87 -5.23 -2.15 10.65
C TYR A 87 -5.94 -3.51 10.71
N VAL A 88 -6.43 -4.01 9.56
CA VAL A 88 -7.13 -5.29 9.52
C VAL A 88 -6.20 -6.45 9.85
N ALA A 89 -4.94 -6.41 9.41
CA ALA A 89 -3.94 -7.40 9.82
C ALA A 89 -3.75 -7.43 11.35
N LYS A 90 -3.58 -6.25 11.98
CA LYS A 90 -3.45 -6.13 13.45
C LYS A 90 -4.71 -6.60 14.17
N PHE A 91 -5.89 -6.31 13.64
CA PHE A 91 -7.16 -6.80 14.18
C PHE A 91 -7.21 -8.34 14.19
N TYR A 92 -6.84 -8.99 13.08
CA TYR A 92 -6.78 -10.45 13.00
C TYR A 92 -5.77 -11.05 13.99
N LEU A 93 -4.60 -10.42 14.16
CA LEU A 93 -3.62 -10.84 15.18
C LEU A 93 -4.18 -10.72 16.59
N LYS A 94 -4.87 -9.62 16.92
CA LYS A 94 -5.55 -9.44 18.21
C LYS A 94 -6.60 -10.53 18.47
N LYS A 95 -7.26 -11.01 17.43
CA LYS A 95 -8.23 -12.11 17.48
C LYS A 95 -7.60 -13.51 17.42
N LYS A 96 -6.27 -13.62 17.56
CA LYS A 96 -5.50 -14.88 17.47
C LYS A 96 -5.74 -15.63 16.15
N LYS A 97 -5.98 -14.91 15.05
CA LYS A 97 -6.20 -15.44 13.70
C LYS A 97 -5.02 -15.08 12.77
N PRO A 98 -3.84 -15.71 12.92
CA PRO A 98 -2.63 -15.33 12.17
C PRO A 98 -2.77 -15.55 10.65
N LYS A 99 -3.53 -16.57 10.21
CA LYS A 99 -3.79 -16.82 8.77
C LYS A 99 -4.44 -15.61 8.09
N GLY A 100 -5.48 -15.02 8.70
CA GLY A 100 -6.14 -13.83 8.17
C GLY A 100 -5.22 -12.61 8.14
N ALA A 101 -4.36 -12.47 9.15
CA ALA A 101 -3.36 -11.41 9.18
C ALA A 101 -2.34 -11.56 8.04
N LYS A 102 -1.81 -12.78 7.80
CA LYS A 102 -0.88 -13.05 6.70
C LYS A 102 -1.47 -12.66 5.35
N LEU A 103 -2.72 -13.04 5.06
CA LEU A 103 -3.40 -12.68 3.79
C LEU A 103 -3.47 -11.17 3.57
N ARG A 104 -3.79 -10.39 4.61
CA ARG A 104 -3.86 -8.92 4.51
C ARG A 104 -2.48 -8.29 4.31
N LEU A 105 -1.47 -8.80 5.01
CA LEU A 105 -0.09 -8.33 4.85
C LEU A 105 0.49 -8.69 3.47
N GLU A 106 0.24 -9.90 2.97
CA GLU A 106 0.60 -10.32 1.60
C GLU A 106 -0.04 -9.41 0.56
N TYR A 107 -1.33 -9.10 0.72
CA TYR A 107 -2.02 -8.15 -0.15
C TYR A 107 -1.38 -6.76 -0.12
N LEU A 108 -1.08 -6.22 1.08
CA LEU A 108 -0.44 -4.92 1.22
C LEU A 108 0.93 -4.90 0.54
N VAL A 109 1.79 -5.87 0.82
CA VAL A 109 3.15 -5.95 0.28
C VAL A 109 3.15 -6.11 -1.24
N ARG A 110 2.20 -6.88 -1.79
CA ARG A 110 2.08 -7.08 -3.24
C ARG A 110 1.49 -5.87 -3.96
N SER A 111 0.41 -5.31 -3.41
CA SER A 111 -0.39 -4.27 -4.10
C SER A 111 0.16 -2.87 -3.88
N TYR A 112 0.76 -2.62 -2.72
CA TYR A 112 1.19 -1.29 -2.28
C TYR A 112 2.65 -1.26 -1.82
N PRO A 113 3.60 -1.77 -2.62
CA PRO A 113 4.98 -1.97 -2.16
C PRO A 113 5.73 -0.64 -1.95
N ASP A 114 5.22 0.48 -2.46
CA ASP A 114 5.84 1.81 -2.29
C ASP A 114 5.09 2.66 -1.24
N ALA A 115 4.13 2.05 -0.53
CA ALA A 115 3.41 2.72 0.53
C ALA A 115 4.27 2.90 1.80
N PRO A 116 4.00 3.93 2.61
CA PRO A 116 4.73 4.16 3.86
C PRO A 116 4.75 2.96 4.82
N ASN A 117 3.67 2.16 4.85
CA ASN A 117 3.54 0.99 5.74
C ASN A 117 4.05 -0.32 5.12
N ALA A 118 4.48 -0.33 3.86
CA ALA A 118 4.95 -1.53 3.18
C ALA A 118 6.18 -2.18 3.86
N PRO A 119 7.18 -1.42 4.36
CA PRO A 119 8.30 -2.00 5.10
C PRO A 119 7.84 -2.73 6.37
N SER A 120 6.99 -2.08 7.17
CA SER A 120 6.49 -2.65 8.43
C SER A 120 5.59 -3.86 8.17
N ALA A 121 4.82 -3.84 7.10
CA ALA A 121 3.97 -4.97 6.70
C ALA A 121 4.80 -6.19 6.29
N ALA A 122 5.83 -5.96 5.45
CA ALA A 122 6.72 -7.03 5.00
C ALA A 122 7.53 -7.62 6.16
N LEU A 123 8.03 -6.79 7.07
CA LEU A 123 8.71 -7.27 8.27
C LEU A 123 7.80 -8.14 9.14
N LEU A 124 6.58 -7.66 9.42
CA LEU A 124 5.60 -8.41 10.21
C LEU A 124 5.23 -9.73 9.54
N LEU A 125 5.02 -9.73 8.22
CA LEU A 125 4.74 -10.95 7.44
C LEU A 125 5.89 -11.96 7.53
N GLY A 126 7.14 -11.50 7.37
CA GLY A 126 8.32 -12.34 7.52
C GLY A 126 8.42 -12.98 8.90
N ASN A 127 8.15 -12.20 9.95
CA ASN A 127 8.14 -12.71 11.33
C ASN A 127 7.01 -13.72 11.58
N LEU A 128 5.83 -13.52 10.99
CA LEU A 128 4.72 -14.47 11.09
C LEU A 128 5.05 -15.79 10.37
N TYR A 129 5.65 -15.74 9.18
CA TYR A 129 6.12 -16.96 8.52
C TYR A 129 7.21 -17.68 9.31
N ALA A 130 8.15 -16.94 9.92
CA ALA A 130 9.17 -17.53 10.78
C ALA A 130 8.55 -18.27 11.96
N LYS A 131 7.55 -17.66 12.61
CA LYS A 131 6.83 -18.26 13.73
C LYS A 131 6.05 -19.52 13.35
N ASP A 132 5.53 -19.57 12.13
CA ASP A 132 4.79 -20.72 11.61
C ASP A 132 5.70 -21.83 11.04
N GLY A 133 7.04 -21.69 11.18
CA GLY A 133 8.02 -22.65 10.65
C GLY A 133 8.26 -22.55 9.14
N GLU A 134 7.63 -21.58 8.46
CA GLU A 134 7.76 -21.34 7.02
C GLU A 134 9.04 -20.52 6.71
N TYR A 135 10.20 -21.05 7.12
CA TYR A 135 11.49 -20.33 7.14
C TYR A 135 11.95 -19.87 5.75
N THR A 136 11.63 -20.61 4.69
CA THR A 136 11.97 -20.23 3.31
C THR A 136 11.21 -18.98 2.86
N LYS A 137 9.91 -18.90 3.17
CA LYS A 137 9.09 -17.71 2.91
C LYS A 137 9.53 -16.54 3.77
N ALA A 138 9.77 -16.79 5.06
CA ALA A 138 10.28 -15.78 5.98
C ALA A 138 11.60 -15.17 5.47
N SER A 139 12.56 -16.02 5.10
CA SER A 139 13.86 -15.59 4.59
C SER A 139 13.72 -14.76 3.30
N THR A 140 12.87 -15.19 2.38
CA THR A 140 12.60 -14.47 1.13
C THR A 140 12.05 -13.07 1.41
N ILE A 141 11.00 -12.96 2.23
CA ILE A 141 10.36 -11.68 2.53
C ILE A 141 11.31 -10.75 3.29
N LEU A 142 12.04 -11.24 4.29
CA LEU A 142 12.98 -10.42 5.06
C LEU A 142 14.16 -9.93 4.20
N LYS A 143 14.65 -10.74 3.26
CA LYS A 143 15.64 -10.29 2.28
C LYS A 143 15.08 -9.19 1.37
N THR A 144 13.83 -9.30 0.96
CA THR A 144 13.15 -8.23 0.21
C THR A 144 13.09 -6.94 1.03
N VAL A 145 12.83 -7.03 2.35
CA VAL A 145 12.85 -5.85 3.24
C VAL A 145 14.23 -5.18 3.24
N LEU A 146 15.31 -5.96 3.37
CA LEU A 146 16.67 -5.44 3.35
C LEU A 146 17.01 -4.75 2.03
N LYS A 147 16.65 -5.35 0.90
CA LYS A 147 16.99 -4.84 -0.42
C LYS A 147 16.15 -3.63 -0.82
N LYS A 148 14.82 -3.71 -0.64
CA LYS A 148 13.89 -2.70 -1.14
C LYS A 148 13.70 -1.53 -0.17
N TYR A 149 13.80 -1.77 1.14
CA TYR A 149 13.56 -0.75 2.17
C TYR A 149 14.83 -0.42 2.96
N ALA A 150 15.99 -0.48 2.29
CA ALA A 150 17.28 -0.11 2.87
C ALA A 150 17.22 1.28 3.53
N GLY A 151 17.84 1.42 4.70
CA GLY A 151 17.83 2.66 5.49
C GLY A 151 16.59 2.89 6.35
N LYS A 152 15.52 2.08 6.22
CA LYS A 152 14.39 2.10 7.16
C LYS A 152 14.71 1.31 8.43
N LYS A 153 14.04 1.64 9.53
CA LYS A 153 14.19 0.92 10.82
C LYS A 153 13.91 -0.57 10.64
N GLU A 154 12.90 -0.89 9.83
CA GLU A 154 12.47 -2.25 9.52
C GLU A 154 13.55 -3.09 8.85
N ALA A 155 14.46 -2.48 8.09
CA ALA A 155 15.59 -3.20 7.51
C ALA A 155 16.56 -3.70 8.59
N ARG A 156 16.82 -2.89 9.62
CA ARG A 156 17.67 -3.32 10.76
C ARG A 156 17.01 -4.45 11.54
N GLU A 157 15.71 -4.36 11.76
CA GLU A 157 14.93 -5.41 12.43
C GLU A 157 14.88 -6.69 11.58
N ALA A 158 14.72 -6.58 10.27
CA ALA A 158 14.75 -7.71 9.35
C ALA A 158 16.10 -8.43 9.34
N LEU A 159 17.21 -7.69 9.46
CA LEU A 159 18.55 -8.27 9.57
C LEU A 159 18.68 -9.14 10.83
N SER A 160 18.22 -8.62 11.97
CA SER A 160 18.20 -9.37 13.23
C SER A 160 17.33 -10.63 13.12
N ALA A 161 16.14 -10.51 12.53
CA ALA A 161 15.25 -11.65 12.32
C ALA A 161 15.89 -12.72 11.41
N LEU A 162 16.56 -12.33 10.33
CA LEU A 162 17.28 -13.25 9.44
C LEU A 162 18.45 -13.95 10.12
N ALA A 163 19.17 -13.29 11.02
CA ALA A 163 20.25 -13.91 11.77
C ALA A 163 19.71 -15.03 12.68
N LYS A 164 18.58 -14.77 13.36
CA LYS A 164 17.89 -15.76 14.20
C LYS A 164 17.37 -16.95 13.39
N LEU A 165 16.94 -16.74 12.15
CA LEU A 165 16.52 -17.83 11.27
C LEU A 165 17.66 -18.78 10.86
N LYS A 166 18.93 -18.34 10.94
CA LYS A 166 20.09 -19.10 10.49
C LYS A 166 20.79 -19.91 11.59
N GLY A 167 20.41 -19.79 12.87
CA GLY A 167 21.08 -20.52 13.94
C GLY A 167 20.16 -20.92 15.11
N PRO A 168 20.55 -21.93 15.91
CA PRO A 168 21.13 -23.21 15.49
C PRO A 168 20.03 -24.11 14.91
N LYS A 169 20.34 -24.83 13.82
CA LYS A 169 19.63 -26.07 13.52
C LYS A 169 19.87 -26.99 14.72
N GLU A 170 18.86 -27.21 15.55
CA GLU A 170 18.93 -28.23 16.58
C GLU A 170 19.21 -29.59 15.94
N LYS A 171 20.04 -30.34 16.67
CA LYS A 171 20.74 -31.57 16.29
C LYS A 171 19.83 -32.67 15.77
#